data_AF-A0A354MB60-F1
#
_entry.id   AF-A0A354MB60-F1
#
_cell.length_a   1.000
_cell.length_b   1.000
_cell.length_c   1.000
_cell.angle_alpha   90.00
_cell.angle_beta   90.00
_cell.angle_gamma   90.00
#
_symmetry.space_group_name_H-M   'P 1'
#
loop_
_entity.id
_entity.type
_entity.pdbx_description
1 polymer ?
#
loop_
_entity_poly.entity_id
_entity_poly.type
_entity_poly.pdbx_seq_one_letter_code
_entity_poly.pdbx_strand_id
1 'polypeptide(L)'
;MDGTEDGLEEHLQTMEKLYGSLQNEECKIDSITQSWAVISGVGDNDKKYISMESLENHLIDKENGIIKLLDPPFNQSSLEPGYIKAYLPGTRENGGQYTHECCC
;
A
#
# COMPACT_ATOMS: atom_id res chain seq x y z
N MET A 1 12.05 -16.24 -35.59
CA MET A 1 11.50 -17.13 -34.54
C MET A 1 12.41 -16.94 -33.34
N ASP A 2 12.24 -15.81 -32.68
CA ASP A 2 13.02 -15.25 -31.58
C ASP A 2 12.06 -14.81 -30.46
N GLY A 3 11.05 -15.63 -30.18
CA GLY A 3 9.99 -15.32 -29.21
C GLY A 3 10.21 -15.90 -27.82
N THR A 4 11.46 -16.17 -27.41
CA THR A 4 11.76 -16.82 -26.13
C THR A 4 12.46 -15.92 -25.11
N GLU A 5 13.03 -14.78 -25.51
CA GLU A 5 13.71 -13.85 -24.57
C GLU A 5 12.73 -12.82 -23.97
N ASP A 6 11.79 -12.27 -24.77
CA ASP A 6 10.78 -11.31 -24.29
C ASP A 6 9.89 -11.86 -23.16
N GLY A 7 9.54 -13.15 -23.21
CA GLY A 7 8.66 -13.79 -22.22
C GLY A 7 9.33 -14.05 -20.86
N LEU A 8 10.65 -14.13 -20.80
CA LEU A 8 11.41 -14.28 -19.54
C LEU A 8 11.58 -12.93 -18.84
N GLU A 9 11.75 -11.85 -19.60
CA GLU A 9 11.92 -10.50 -19.08
C GLU A 9 10.60 -9.93 -18.52
N GLU A 10 9.46 -10.23 -19.17
CA GLU A 10 8.12 -9.92 -18.66
C GLU A 10 7.80 -10.74 -17.39
N HIS A 11 8.19 -12.01 -17.35
CA HIS A 11 8.03 -12.85 -16.16
C HIS A 11 8.90 -12.38 -14.99
N LEU A 12 10.13 -11.91 -15.23
CA LEU A 12 11.00 -11.33 -14.19
C LEU A 12 10.45 -10.00 -13.66
N GLN A 13 9.84 -9.16 -14.50
CA GLN A 13 9.13 -7.94 -14.06
C GLN A 13 7.90 -8.24 -13.19
N THR A 14 7.31 -9.44 -13.33
CA THR A 14 6.20 -9.86 -12.48
C THR A 14 6.66 -10.27 -11.08
N MET A 15 7.94 -10.59 -10.87
CA MET A 15 8.44 -11.16 -9.62
C MET A 15 8.82 -10.13 -8.54
N GLU A 16 9.00 -8.85 -8.86
CA GLU A 16 9.30 -7.81 -7.86
C GLU A 16 8.55 -6.50 -8.12
N LYS A 17 7.21 -6.57 -8.19
CA LYS A 17 6.40 -5.34 -8.22
C LYS A 17 6.34 -4.74 -6.81
N LEU A 18 7.01 -3.62 -6.61
CA LEU A 18 7.02 -2.87 -5.35
C LEU A 18 5.64 -2.23 -5.10
N TYR A 19 5.14 -2.36 -3.87
CA TYR A 19 3.94 -1.69 -3.36
C TYR A 19 4.32 -0.77 -2.20
N GLY A 20 3.50 0.23 -1.89
CA GLY A 20 3.77 1.15 -0.77
C GLY A 20 4.91 2.14 -1.04
N SER A 21 5.10 2.52 -2.31
CA SER A 21 6.12 3.48 -2.73
C SER A 21 5.51 4.73 -3.35
N LEU A 22 6.18 5.88 -3.16
CA LEU A 22 5.83 7.14 -3.81
C LEU A 22 5.81 7.05 -5.35
N GLN A 23 6.52 6.08 -5.93
CA GLN A 23 6.55 5.83 -7.37
C GLN A 23 5.33 5.06 -7.88
N ASN A 24 4.53 4.45 -7.01
CA ASN A 24 3.33 3.73 -7.42
C ASN A 24 2.19 4.70 -7.77
N GLU A 25 1.32 4.32 -8.71
CA GLU A 25 0.11 5.09 -9.01
C GLU A 25 -0.98 4.86 -7.95
N GLU A 26 -1.08 3.63 -7.45
CA GLU A 26 -2.01 3.15 -6.43
C GLU A 26 -1.22 2.46 -5.30
N CYS A 27 -1.77 2.41 -4.09
CA CYS A 27 -1.10 1.89 -2.89
C CYS A 27 0.29 2.53 -2.70
N LYS A 28 0.34 3.86 -2.64
CA LYS A 28 1.57 4.62 -2.37
C LYS A 28 2.00 4.49 -0.91
N ILE A 29 1.04 4.28 -0.03
CA ILE A 29 1.22 4.13 1.41
C ILE A 29 0.15 3.20 1.97
N ASP A 30 0.52 2.41 2.98
CA ASP A 30 -0.38 1.51 3.70
C ASP A 30 -0.19 1.59 5.22
N SER A 31 -1.27 1.42 5.97
CA SER A 31 -1.30 1.55 7.43
C SER A 31 -0.53 0.43 8.13
N ILE A 32 -0.46 -0.76 7.55
CA ILE A 32 0.16 -1.94 8.17
C ILE A 32 1.67 -1.73 8.28
N THR A 33 2.31 -1.37 7.16
CA THR A 33 3.76 -1.12 7.10
C THR A 33 4.14 0.07 7.97
N GLN A 34 3.33 1.15 7.94
CA GLN A 34 3.60 2.31 8.80
C GLN A 34 3.52 1.95 10.29
N SER A 35 2.46 1.24 10.69
CA SER A 35 2.28 0.82 12.09
C SER A 35 3.40 -0.14 12.52
N TRP A 36 3.75 -1.11 11.67
CA TRP A 36 4.81 -2.08 11.95
C TRP A 36 6.18 -1.41 12.13
N ALA A 37 6.49 -0.35 11.38
CA ALA A 37 7.73 0.41 11.54
C ALA A 37 7.92 0.94 12.97
N VAL A 38 6.82 1.27 13.66
CA VAL A 38 6.82 1.73 15.06
C VAL A 38 6.78 0.56 16.04
N ILE A 39 5.80 -0.33 15.93
CA ILE A 39 5.51 -1.34 16.97
C ILE A 39 6.54 -2.47 17.02
N SER A 40 7.24 -2.74 15.92
CA SER A 40 8.27 -3.79 15.86
C SER A 40 9.50 -3.48 16.72
N GLY A 41 9.72 -2.21 17.06
CA GLY A 41 10.90 -1.75 17.79
C GLY A 41 12.19 -1.73 16.98
N VAL A 42 12.22 -2.28 15.75
CA VAL A 42 13.45 -2.43 14.95
C VAL A 42 13.82 -1.20 14.11
N GLY A 43 12.88 -0.26 13.91
CA GLY A 43 13.13 0.95 13.11
C GLY A 43 13.97 2.01 13.82
N ASP A 44 14.75 2.78 13.06
CA ASP A 44 15.41 3.99 13.55
C ASP A 44 14.36 4.99 14.08
N ASN A 45 14.66 5.69 15.17
CA ASN A 45 13.69 6.61 15.80
C ASN A 45 13.15 7.66 14.83
N ASP A 46 14.02 8.28 14.02
CA ASP A 46 13.59 9.29 13.04
C ASP A 46 12.63 8.70 12.00
N LYS A 47 12.86 7.46 11.56
CA LYS A 47 11.99 6.77 10.61
C LYS A 47 10.63 6.43 11.20
N LYS A 48 10.56 6.11 12.50
CA LYS A 48 9.28 5.89 13.20
C LYS A 48 8.42 7.16 13.18
N TYR A 49 9.02 8.32 13.44
CA TYR A 49 8.30 9.59 13.39
C TYR A 49 7.83 9.93 11.97
N ILE A 50 8.71 9.80 10.98
CA ILE A 50 8.36 10.04 9.56
C ILE A 50 7.21 9.13 9.12
N SER A 51 7.22 7.87 9.58
CA SER A 51 6.19 6.89 9.25
C SER A 51 4.81 7.29 9.80
N MET A 52 4.73 7.71 11.06
CA MET A 52 3.48 8.15 11.68
C MET A 52 2.98 9.49 11.13
N GLU A 53 3.88 10.43 10.84
CA GLU A 53 3.52 11.69 10.17
C GLU A 53 2.96 11.42 8.77
N SER A 54 3.57 10.49 8.02
CA SER A 54 3.07 10.10 6.70
C SER A 54 1.71 9.42 6.78
N LEU A 55 1.49 8.54 7.78
CA LEU A 55 0.18 7.95 8.03
C LEU A 55 -0.86 9.03 8.32
N GLU A 56 -0.58 9.97 9.24
CA GLU A 56 -1.52 11.04 9.57
C GLU A 56 -1.88 11.90 8.35
N ASN A 57 -0.89 12.25 7.53
CA ASN A 57 -1.10 13.14 6.39
C ASN A 57 -1.85 12.48 5.23
N HIS A 58 -1.76 11.16 5.06
CA HIS A 58 -2.27 10.48 3.86
C HIS A 58 -3.43 9.52 4.14
N LEU A 59 -3.44 8.89 5.31
CA LEU A 59 -4.38 7.82 5.65
C LEU A 59 -5.49 8.27 6.61
N ILE A 60 -5.34 9.38 7.33
CA ILE A 60 -6.41 9.94 8.17
C ILE A 60 -7.28 10.89 7.33
N ASP A 61 -8.50 10.45 7.03
CA ASP A 61 -9.53 11.29 6.43
C ASP A 61 -10.39 11.90 7.54
N LYS A 62 -10.05 13.13 7.92
CA LYS A 62 -10.72 13.87 9.00
C LYS A 62 -12.14 14.32 8.60
N GLU A 63 -12.43 14.46 7.31
CA GLU A 63 -13.74 14.88 6.81
C GLU A 63 -14.75 13.73 6.95
N ASN A 64 -14.36 12.53 6.52
CA ASN A 64 -15.19 11.34 6.62
C ASN A 64 -15.07 10.62 7.96
N GLY A 65 -14.12 11.02 8.81
CA GLY A 65 -13.90 10.44 10.14
C GLY A 65 -13.36 9.02 10.09
N ILE A 66 -12.58 8.69 9.06
CA ILE A 66 -12.06 7.34 8.83
C ILE A 66 -10.53 7.31 8.75
N ILE A 67 -9.97 6.16 9.07
CA ILE A 67 -8.54 5.85 8.85
C ILE A 67 -8.49 4.79 7.75
N LYS A 68 -7.83 5.10 6.64
CA LYS A 68 -7.75 4.25 5.45
C LYS A 68 -6.66 3.20 5.60
N LEU A 69 -6.91 1.98 5.12
CA LEU A 69 -5.89 0.92 5.13
C LEU A 69 -4.72 1.21 4.17
N LEU A 70 -5.01 1.80 3.02
CA LEU A 70 -4.02 2.21 2.01
C LEU A 70 -4.56 3.34 1.15
N ASP A 71 -3.66 4.08 0.50
CA ASP A 71 -4.04 5.20 -0.39
C ASP A 71 -2.99 5.42 -1.51
N PRO A 72 -3.41 5.74 -2.74
CA PRO A 72 -4.77 5.58 -3.28
C PRO A 72 -5.21 4.10 -3.35
N PRO A 73 -6.52 3.79 -3.34
CA PRO A 73 -6.99 2.42 -3.52
C PRO A 73 -6.66 1.86 -4.91
N PHE A 74 -6.58 0.54 -5.01
CA PHE A 74 -6.40 -0.16 -6.28
C PHE A 74 -7.66 -0.04 -7.14
N ASN A 75 -7.49 0.24 -8.43
CA ASN A 75 -8.61 0.41 -9.35
C ASN A 75 -8.24 0.00 -10.79
N GLN A 76 -7.47 0.82 -11.49
CA GLN A 76 -7.22 0.68 -12.93
C GLN A 76 -5.74 0.51 -13.29
N SER A 77 -4.84 0.63 -12.32
CA SER A 77 -3.42 0.49 -12.62
C SER A 77 -3.05 -0.94 -13.05
N SER A 78 -1.85 -1.08 -13.62
CA SER A 78 -1.26 -2.39 -13.95
C SER A 78 -0.83 -3.19 -12.71
N LEU A 79 -0.99 -2.65 -11.49
CA LEU A 79 -0.64 -3.35 -10.26
C LEU A 79 -1.61 -4.52 -10.05
N GLU A 80 -1.06 -5.70 -9.78
CA GLU A 80 -1.80 -6.93 -9.56
C GLU A 80 -1.58 -7.44 -8.13
N PRO A 81 -2.17 -6.77 -7.13
CA PRO A 81 -2.00 -7.09 -5.71
C PRO A 81 -2.79 -8.34 -5.26
N GLY A 82 -3.44 -9.03 -6.20
CA GLY A 82 -4.31 -10.17 -5.93
C GLY A 82 -5.74 -9.77 -5.56
N TYR A 83 -6.37 -10.55 -4.66
CA TYR A 83 -7.82 -10.50 -4.41
C TYR A 83 -8.33 -9.14 -3.91
N ILE A 84 -7.47 -8.32 -3.29
CA ILE A 84 -7.80 -6.97 -2.83
C ILE A 84 -8.38 -6.09 -3.95
N LYS A 85 -7.94 -6.26 -5.21
CA LYS A 85 -8.44 -5.52 -6.38
C LYS A 85 -9.86 -5.92 -6.79
N ALA A 86 -10.40 -7.03 -6.25
CA ALA A 86 -11.79 -7.44 -6.47
C ALA A 86 -12.79 -6.59 -5.66
N TYR A 87 -12.34 -5.89 -4.63
CA TYR A 87 -13.17 -4.96 -3.86
C TYR A 87 -13.22 -3.59 -4.53
N LEU A 88 -14.36 -2.91 -4.39
CA LEU A 88 -14.51 -1.53 -4.86
C LEU A 88 -13.49 -0.61 -4.15
N PRO A 89 -12.93 0.40 -4.85
CA PRO A 89 -12.03 1.36 -4.26
C PRO A 89 -12.64 2.03 -3.00
N GLY A 90 -11.86 2.10 -1.92
CA GLY A 90 -12.29 2.65 -0.63
C GLY A 90 -13.12 1.70 0.24
N THR A 91 -13.23 0.42 -0.12
CA THR A 91 -14.02 -0.56 0.63
C THR A 91 -13.16 -1.72 1.11
N ARG A 92 -13.50 -2.25 2.30
CA ARG A 92 -12.83 -3.42 2.90
C ARG A 92 -11.30 -3.20 2.92
N GLU A 93 -10.52 -4.17 2.47
CA GLU A 93 -9.06 -4.09 2.40
C GLU A 93 -8.57 -3.09 1.34
N ASN A 94 -9.38 -2.77 0.32
CA ASN A 94 -8.98 -1.86 -0.76
C ASN A 94 -9.14 -0.37 -0.37
N GLY A 95 -8.42 0.06 0.64
CA GLY A 95 -8.39 1.46 1.10
C GLY A 95 -9.57 1.89 1.98
N GLY A 96 -10.41 0.94 2.42
CA GLY A 96 -11.43 1.21 3.44
C GLY A 96 -10.86 1.31 4.85
N GLN A 97 -11.72 1.62 5.82
CA GLN A 97 -11.36 1.52 7.24
C GLN A 97 -11.44 0.07 7.71
N TYR A 98 -10.33 -0.40 8.27
CA TYR A 98 -10.23 -1.75 8.82
C TYR A 98 -9.79 -1.65 10.28
N THR A 99 -10.73 -1.85 11.20
CA THR A 99 -10.55 -1.53 12.62
C THR A 99 -9.50 -2.36 13.34
N HIS A 100 -9.05 -3.48 12.76
CA HIS A 100 -8.01 -4.32 13.33
C HIS A 100 -6.61 -3.75 13.06
N GLU A 101 -6.37 -3.17 11.87
CA GLU A 101 -5.08 -2.60 11.45
C GLU A 101 -5.03 -1.08 11.62
N CYS A 102 -6.16 -0.40 11.73
CA CYS A 102 -6.26 1.06 11.88
C CYS A 102 -6.17 1.55 13.34
N CYS A 103 -5.63 0.75 14.26
CA CYS A 103 -5.49 1.17 15.66
C CYS A 103 -4.18 1.95 15.88
N CYS A 104 -4.33 3.26 16.03
CA CYS A 104 -3.48 4.12 16.86
C CYS A 104 -4.39 4.89 17.83
#